data_AF-A0A7S2C4Z3-F1
#
_entry.id   AF-A0A7S2C4Z3-F1
#
_cell.length_a   1.000
_cell.length_b   1.000
_cell.length_c   1.000
_cell.angle_alpha   90.00
_cell.angle_beta   90.00
_cell.angle_gamma   90.00
#
_symmetry.space_group_name_H-M   'P 1'
#
loop_
_entity.id
_entity.type
_entity.pdbx_description
1 polymer ?
#
loop_
_entity_poly.entity_id
_entity_poly.type
_entity_poly.pdbx_seq_one_letter_code
_entity_poly.pdbx_strand_id
1 'polypeptide(L)'
;SHYRKLHELHARVRKSRAAASDSRAAASADTPLASRQAVDVAILSLLLRYNAMSGGTKDGSGGGMQGALNGALFDVLHRRLGCNFECFASPLNCRYGSFCSAFP
;
A
#
# COMPACT_ATOMS: atom_id res chain seq x y z
N SER A 1 4.74 -11.33 5.67
CA SER A 1 4.83 -11.38 4.19
C SER A 1 4.20 -10.11 3.60
N HIS A 2 4.74 -9.59 2.50
CA HIS A 2 4.22 -8.40 1.80
C HIS A 2 2.76 -8.55 1.37
N TYR A 3 2.36 -9.74 0.92
CA TYR A 3 0.98 -9.99 0.49
C TYR A 3 -0.04 -9.71 1.61
N ARG A 4 0.22 -10.22 2.83
CA ARG A 4 -0.63 -9.95 4.00
C ARG A 4 -0.70 -8.44 4.33
N LYS A 5 0.45 -7.75 4.29
CA LYS A 5 0.52 -6.30 4.52
C LYS A 5 -0.35 -5.53 3.52
N LEU A 6 -0.33 -5.90 2.24
CA LEU A 6 -1.15 -5.24 1.21
C LEU A 6 -2.65 -5.45 1.44
N HIS A 7 -3.07 -6.64 1.86
CA HIS A 7 -4.45 -6.89 2.28
C HIS A 7 -4.87 -6.00 3.46
N GLU A 8 -4.01 -5.89 4.48
CA GLU A 8 -4.26 -5.04 5.66
C GLU A 8 -4.35 -3.54 5.27
N LEU A 9 -3.46 -3.04 4.41
CA LEU A 9 -3.52 -1.66 3.90
C LEU A 9 -4.78 -1.40 3.08
N HIS A 10 -5.15 -2.32 2.18
CA HIS A 10 -6.36 -2.19 1.36
C HIS A 10 -7.63 -2.14 2.22
N ALA A 11 -7.73 -2.99 3.25
CA ALA A 11 -8.83 -2.97 4.19
C ALA A 11 -8.94 -1.63 4.95
N ARG A 12 -7.81 -1.07 5.39
CA ARG A 12 -7.77 0.25 6.05
C ARG A 12 -8.27 1.36 5.14
N VAL A 13 -7.79 1.41 3.89
CA VAL A 13 -8.19 2.45 2.92
C VAL A 13 -9.69 2.34 2.59
N ARG A 14 -10.22 1.13 2.39
CA ARG A 14 -11.66 0.94 2.17
C ARG A 14 -12.49 1.41 3.36
N LYS A 15 -12.07 1.09 4.59
CA LYS A 15 -12.74 1.56 5.81
C LYS A 15 -12.72 3.09 5.91
N SER A 16 -11.57 3.73 5.66
CA SER A 16 -11.47 5.19 5.67
C SER A 16 -12.33 5.86 4.59
N ARG A 17 -12.38 5.29 3.37
CA ARG A 17 -13.25 5.78 2.29
C ARG A 17 -14.74 5.60 2.61
N ALA A 18 -15.12 4.47 3.19
CA ALA A 18 -16.51 4.24 3.61
C ALA A 18 -16.94 5.20 4.72
N ALA A 19 -16.03 5.56 5.64
CA ALA A 19 -16.28 6.56 6.67
C ALA A 19 -16.34 8.00 6.12
N ALA A 20 -15.65 8.29 5.02
CA ALA A 20 -15.65 9.60 4.36
C ALA A 20 -16.78 9.80 3.34
N SER A 21 -17.38 8.70 2.85
CA SER A 21 -18.55 8.74 1.98
C SER A 21 -19.80 8.99 2.81
N ASP A 22 -20.46 10.15 2.63
CA ASP A 22 -21.77 10.41 3.22
C ASP A 22 -22.75 9.27 2.92
N SER A 23 -23.49 8.87 3.95
CA SER A 23 -24.38 7.71 3.99
C SER A 23 -25.55 7.83 3.02
N ARG A 24 -25.35 7.53 1.73
CA ARG A 24 -26.42 7.36 0.73
C ARG A 24 -25.97 6.59 -0.51
N ALA A 25 -25.48 5.36 -0.32
CA ALA A 25 -25.54 4.33 -1.36
C ALA A 25 -25.56 2.96 -0.70
N ALA A 26 -26.74 2.36 -0.67
CA ALA A 26 -26.98 1.05 -0.08
C ALA A 26 -26.26 -0.04 -0.89
N ALA A 27 -25.45 -0.81 -0.16
CA ALA A 27 -25.11 -2.22 -0.31
C ALA A 27 -25.57 -2.91 -1.62
N SER A 28 -24.67 -3.02 -2.59
CA SER A 28 -24.61 -4.23 -3.40
C SER A 28 -23.99 -5.35 -2.55
N ALA A 29 -24.52 -6.56 -2.67
CA ALA A 29 -24.08 -7.73 -1.92
C ALA A 29 -22.64 -8.12 -2.33
N ASP A 30 -21.65 -7.56 -1.63
CA ASP A 30 -20.23 -7.90 -1.77
C ASP A 30 -20.00 -9.29 -1.17
N THR A 31 -19.99 -10.33 -2.00
CA THR A 31 -19.70 -11.69 -1.53
C THR A 31 -18.22 -11.80 -1.14
N PRO A 32 -17.85 -12.58 -0.11
CA PRO A 32 -16.47 -12.68 0.37
C PRO A 32 -15.45 -13.13 -0.70
N LEU A 33 -15.90 -13.89 -1.70
CA LEU A 33 -15.04 -14.34 -2.80
C LEU A 33 -14.80 -13.22 -3.83
N ALA A 34 -15.86 -12.48 -4.19
CA ALA A 34 -15.75 -11.35 -5.10
C ALA A 34 -14.88 -10.22 -4.51
N SER A 35 -15.02 -9.97 -3.21
CA SER A 35 -14.19 -8.98 -2.51
C SER A 35 -12.71 -9.38 -2.49
N ARG A 36 -12.41 -10.68 -2.28
CA ARG A 36 -11.04 -11.21 -2.35
C ARG A 36 -10.42 -11.06 -3.74
N GLN A 37 -11.16 -11.45 -4.79
CA GLN A 37 -10.72 -11.29 -6.18
C GLN A 37 -10.45 -9.82 -6.50
N ALA A 38 -11.30 -8.90 -6.04
CA ALA A 38 -11.08 -7.47 -6.22
C ALA A 38 -9.79 -6.99 -5.56
N VAL A 39 -9.45 -7.47 -4.36
CA VAL A 39 -8.16 -7.15 -3.71
C VAL A 39 -6.99 -7.70 -4.52
N ASP A 40 -7.08 -8.94 -5.01
CA ASP A 40 -6.00 -9.56 -5.78
C ASP A 40 -5.74 -8.83 -7.11
N VAL A 41 -6.80 -8.37 -7.81
CA VAL A 41 -6.67 -7.54 -9.01
C VAL A 41 -6.03 -6.18 -8.70
N ALA A 42 -6.37 -5.57 -7.55
CA ALA A 42 -5.76 -4.32 -7.11
C ALA A 42 -4.26 -4.51 -6.78
N ILE A 43 -3.91 -5.61 -6.12
CA ILE A 43 -2.51 -5.99 -5.84
C ILE A 43 -1.75 -6.26 -7.13
N LEU A 44 -2.32 -7.00 -8.08
CA LEU A 44 -1.71 -7.24 -9.38
C LEU A 44 -1.44 -5.92 -10.11
N SER A 45 -2.43 -5.02 -10.13
CA SER A 45 -2.31 -3.70 -10.76
C SER A 45 -1.22 -2.85 -10.10
N LEU A 46 -1.12 -2.90 -8.77
CA LEU A 46 -0.05 -2.25 -8.01
C LEU A 46 1.33 -2.79 -8.42
N LEU A 47 1.51 -4.11 -8.44
CA LEU A 47 2.77 -4.76 -8.78
C LEU A 47 3.19 -4.43 -10.21
N LEU A 48 2.28 -4.54 -11.18
CA LEU A 48 2.56 -4.22 -12.57
C LEU A 48 2.99 -2.76 -12.74
N ARG A 49 2.35 -1.84 -12.03
CA ARG A 49 2.66 -0.41 -12.11
C ARG A 49 4.04 -0.07 -11.56
N TYR A 50 4.41 -0.65 -10.42
CA TYR A 50 5.74 -0.46 -9.84
C TYR A 50 6.84 -1.21 -10.61
N ASN A 51 6.51 -2.35 -11.22
CA ASN A 51 7.44 -3.03 -12.13
C ASN A 51 7.72 -2.17 -13.37
N ALA A 52 6.68 -1.61 -13.99
CA ALA A 52 6.83 -0.71 -15.13
C ALA A 52 7.66 0.55 -14.79
N MET A 53 7.40 1.18 -13.63
CA MET A 53 8.22 2.31 -13.16
C MET A 53 9.69 1.94 -12.98
N SER A 54 9.97 0.70 -12.59
CA SER A 54 11.33 0.25 -12.32
C SER A 54 12.08 -0.24 -13.56
N GLY A 55 11.53 -0.04 -14.77
CA GLY A 55 12.13 -0.44 -16.04
C GLY A 55 11.55 -1.71 -16.67
N GLY A 56 10.54 -2.33 -16.06
CA GLY A 56 9.80 -3.45 -16.65
C GLY A 56 10.59 -4.75 -16.76
N THR A 57 11.43 -5.06 -15.77
CA THR A 57 12.25 -6.27 -15.76
C THR A 57 11.37 -7.53 -15.60
N LYS A 58 11.82 -8.65 -16.19
CA LYS A 58 11.06 -9.92 -16.19
C LYS A 58 11.02 -10.60 -14.83
N ASP A 59 12.02 -10.36 -13.99
CA ASP A 59 12.16 -10.91 -12.64
C ASP A 59 11.66 -9.94 -11.56
N GLY A 60 11.18 -8.74 -11.95
CA GLY A 60 10.77 -7.71 -11.01
C GLY A 60 11.92 -7.08 -10.23
N SER A 61 13.17 -7.30 -10.65
CA SER A 61 14.33 -6.60 -10.11
C SER A 61 14.23 -5.14 -10.50
N GLY A 62 13.92 -4.27 -9.54
CA GLY A 62 13.82 -2.85 -9.82
C GLY A 62 15.18 -2.25 -10.18
N GLY A 63 15.22 -1.22 -11.02
CA GLY A 63 16.44 -0.56 -11.50
C GLY A 63 17.31 0.18 -10.45
N GLY A 64 17.31 -0.24 -9.18
CA GLY A 64 18.32 0.15 -8.17
C GLY A 64 18.32 1.62 -7.72
N MET A 65 17.32 2.43 -8.08
CA MET A 65 17.40 3.88 -7.87
C MET A 65 17.19 4.36 -6.42
N GLN A 66 16.58 3.54 -5.56
CA GLN A 66 16.23 3.94 -4.19
C GLN A 66 16.07 2.73 -3.27
N GLY A 67 16.39 2.91 -1.99
CA GLY A 67 16.30 1.87 -0.95
C GLY A 67 15.54 2.37 0.28
N ALA A 68 14.85 1.47 0.97
CA ALA A 68 14.19 1.78 2.24
C ALA A 68 15.20 1.77 3.40
N LEU A 69 14.95 2.57 4.43
CA LEU A 69 15.71 2.52 5.67
C LEU A 69 15.50 1.17 6.39
N ASN A 70 16.50 0.77 7.19
CA ASN A 70 16.35 -0.36 8.09
C ASN A 70 15.20 -0.10 9.08
N GLY A 71 14.49 -1.17 9.46
CA GLY A 71 13.40 -1.08 10.42
C GLY A 71 13.77 -0.43 11.76
N ALA A 72 14.97 -0.70 12.29
CA ALA A 72 15.45 -0.10 13.53
C ALA A 72 15.61 1.42 13.43
N LEU A 73 15.94 1.94 12.25
CA LEU A 73 16.05 3.39 12.02
C LEU A 73 14.67 4.05 12.06
N PHE A 74 13.65 3.43 11.45
CA PHE A 74 12.27 3.90 11.59
C PHE A 74 11.83 3.95 13.06
N ASP A 75 12.20 2.94 13.88
CA ASP A 75 11.85 2.93 15.31
C ASP A 75 12.52 4.06 16.09
N VAL A 76 13.76 4.42 15.74
CA VAL A 76 14.45 5.57 16.32
C VAL A 76 13.79 6.87 15.88
N LEU A 77 13.47 7.04 14.59
CA LEU A 77 12.79 8.23 14.08
C LEU A 77 11.43 8.43 14.77
N HIS A 78 10.65 7.36 14.94
CA HIS A 78 9.38 7.43 15.64
C HIS A 78 9.55 7.84 17.10
N ARG A 79 10.45 7.18 17.86
CA ARG A 79 10.62 7.44 19.29
C ARG A 79 11.30 8.76 19.63
N ARG A 80 12.24 9.21 18.80
CA ARG A 80 13.06 10.39 19.08
C ARG A 80 12.53 11.66 18.42
N LEU A 81 11.89 11.53 17.26
CA LEU A 81 11.44 12.67 16.45
C LEU A 81 9.93 12.67 16.22
N GLY A 82 9.19 11.67 16.72
CA GLY A 82 7.74 11.58 16.54
C GLY A 82 7.29 11.24 15.12
N CYS A 83 8.20 10.79 14.24
CA CYS A 83 7.85 10.49 12.85
C CYS A 83 6.84 9.34 12.77
N ASN A 84 5.73 9.56 12.08
CA ASN A 84 4.64 8.58 11.90
C ASN A 84 4.10 8.55 10.45
N PHE A 85 4.81 9.21 9.53
CA PHE A 85 4.42 9.38 8.14
C PHE A 85 5.65 9.32 7.23
N GLU A 86 5.50 8.72 6.05
CA GLU A 86 6.55 8.68 5.03
C GLU A 86 6.18 9.54 3.82
N CYS A 87 6.96 10.60 3.55
CA CYS A 87 6.73 11.48 2.40
C CYS A 87 7.01 10.81 1.05
N PHE A 88 7.86 9.78 1.02
CA PHE A 88 8.22 9.04 -0.18
C PHE A 88 8.20 7.54 0.11
N ALA A 89 7.09 6.89 -0.20
CA ALA A 89 6.96 5.45 -0.06
C ALA A 89 6.06 4.84 -1.15
N SER A 90 5.83 3.55 -1.00
CA SER A 90 4.88 2.74 -1.75
C SER A 90 4.16 1.83 -0.76
N PRO A 91 3.00 1.26 -1.15
CA PRO A 91 2.37 0.20 -0.36
C PRO A 91 3.32 -1.00 -0.12
N LEU A 92 4.30 -1.22 -1.01
CA LEU A 92 5.29 -2.30 -0.88
C LEU A 92 6.28 -2.01 0.26
N ASN A 93 6.90 -0.83 0.30
CA ASN A 93 8.02 -0.54 1.20
C ASN A 93 7.68 0.27 2.47
N CYS A 94 6.47 0.83 2.61
CA CYS A 94 6.14 1.70 3.76
C CYS A 94 6.25 1.00 5.13
N ARG A 95 6.65 1.73 6.17
CA ARG A 95 6.70 1.25 7.56
C ARG A 95 5.44 1.62 8.36
N TYR A 96 4.98 2.86 8.30
CA TYR A 96 3.93 3.35 9.20
C TYR A 96 2.50 3.07 8.70
N GLY A 97 2.34 2.82 7.40
CA GLY A 97 1.04 2.62 6.76
C GLY A 97 0.29 3.92 6.43
N SER A 98 0.86 5.08 6.79
CA SER A 98 0.46 6.41 6.33
C SER A 98 1.62 7.03 5.58
N PHE A 99 1.42 7.34 4.30
CA PHE A 99 2.49 7.78 3.42
C PHE A 99 1.94 8.47 2.17
N CYS A 100 2.81 9.20 1.48
CA CYS A 100 2.61 9.59 0.08
C CYS A 100 3.26 8.57 -0.86
N SER A 101 2.62 8.34 -2.00
CA SER A 101 3.14 7.49 -3.08
C SER A 101 3.03 8.18 -4.43
N ALA A 102 3.85 7.73 -5.38
CA ALA A 102 3.82 8.21 -6.76
C ALA A 102 2.48 7.97 -7.48
N PHE A 103 1.66 7.05 -6.97
CA PHE A 103 0.34 6.74 -7.50
C PHE A 103 -0.73 6.91 -6.42
N PRO A 104 -1.81 7.68 -6.67
CA PRO A 104 -2.89 7.91 -5.72
C PRO A 104 -3.90 6.77 -5.63
#